data_AF-A0A728BSP9-F1
#
_entry.id   AF-A0A728BSP9-F1
#
_cell.length_a   1.000
_cell.length_b   1.000
_cell.length_c   1.000
_cell.angle_alpha   90.00
_cell.angle_beta   90.00
_cell.angle_gamma   90.00
#
_symmetry.space_group_name_H-M   'P 1'
#
loop_
_entity.id
_entity.type
_entity.pdbx_description
1 polymer ?
#
loop_
_entity_poly.entity_id
_entity_poly.type
_entity_poly.pdbx_seq_one_letter_code
_entity_poly.pdbx_strand_id
1 'polypeptide(L)' 'MPGTEKTQHISLTTQVENRLKHQLSIGALKPGARLITKNIAQEL' A
#
# COMPACT_ATOMS: atom_id res chain seq x y z
N MET A 1 -6.76 -24.01 20.86
CA MET A 1 -6.90 -22.54 21.00
C MET A 1 -6.98 -21.94 19.61
N PRO A 2 -8.17 -21.58 19.08
CA PRO A 2 -8.27 -20.85 17.83
C PRO A 2 -8.29 -19.35 18.16
N GLY A 3 -7.17 -18.65 17.94
CA GLY A 3 -7.01 -17.28 18.46
C GLY A 3 -6.07 -16.38 17.66
N THR A 4 -5.76 -16.70 16.41
CA THR A 4 -4.88 -15.85 15.59
C THR A 4 -5.42 -15.65 14.18
N GLU A 5 -6.70 -15.37 14.07
CA GLU A 5 -7.26 -14.69 12.88
C GLU A 5 -7.63 -13.27 13.29
N LYS A 6 -6.64 -12.54 13.83
CA LYS A 6 -6.69 -11.09 13.74
C LYS A 6 -6.42 -10.78 12.27
N THR A 7 -7.46 -10.92 11.44
CA THR A 7 -7.54 -10.24 10.15
C THR A 7 -7.24 -8.80 10.48
N GLN A 8 -5.98 -8.41 10.26
CA GLN A 8 -5.51 -7.08 10.58
C GLN A 8 -6.44 -6.18 9.78
N HIS A 9 -7.26 -5.40 10.47
CA HIS A 9 -8.08 -4.38 9.85
C HIS A 9 -7.09 -3.28 9.46
N ILE A 10 -6.25 -3.56 8.46
CA ILE A 10 -5.24 -2.63 7.97
C ILE A 10 -6.05 -1.57 7.27
N SER A 11 -6.10 -0.37 7.85
CA SER A 11 -6.75 0.77 7.25
C SER A 11 -6.30 0.91 5.80
N LEU A 12 -7.25 1.23 4.92
CA LEU A 12 -6.98 1.43 3.49
C LEU A 12 -5.80 2.39 3.27
N THR A 13 -5.69 3.41 4.11
CA THR A 13 -4.55 4.35 4.15
C THR A 13 -3.22 3.66 4.40
N THR A 14 -3.14 2.81 5.42
CA THR A 14 -1.91 2.07 5.77
C THR A 14 -1.52 1.08 4.68
N GLN A 15 -2.48 0.46 3.98
CA GLN A 15 -2.20 -0.40 2.84
C GLN A 15 -1.60 0.39 1.67
N VAL A 16 -2.16 1.56 1.36
CA VAL A 16 -1.64 2.47 0.34
C VAL A 16 -0.21 2.90 0.66
N GLU A 17 0.04 3.35 1.89
CA GLU A 17 1.37 3.81 2.32
C GLU A 17 2.43 2.71 2.22
N ASN A 18 2.10 1.50 2.66
CA ASN A 18 3.01 0.36 2.59
C ASN A 18 3.31 -0.05 1.14
N ARG A 19 2.31 -0.04 0.25
CA ARG A 19 2.52 -0.33 -1.17
C ARG A 19 3.36 0.75 -1.84
N LEU A 20 3.10 2.03 -1.55
CA LEU A 20 3.92 3.13 -2.08
C LEU A 20 5.37 3.03 -1.63
N LYS A 21 5.60 2.78 -0.34
CA LYS A 21 6.95 2.58 0.20
C LYS A 21 7.63 1.39 -0.47
N HIS A 22 6.92 0.27 -0.62
CA HIS A 22 7.46 -0.90 -1.28
C HIS A 22 7.83 -0.62 -2.74
N GLN A 23 6.94 0.02 -3.52
CA GLN A 23 7.18 0.40 -4.91
C GLN A 23 8.37 1.35 -5.07
N LEU A 24 8.57 2.30 -4.14
CA LEU A 24 9.76 3.15 -4.09
C LEU A 24 11.01 2.33 -3.79
N SER A 25 10.95 1.42 -2.81
CA SER A 25 12.09 0.58 -2.41
C SER A 25 12.55 -0.37 -3.52
N ILE A 26 11.62 -0.97 -4.27
CA ILE A 26 11.95 -1.86 -5.39
C ILE A 26 12.26 -1.11 -6.69
N GLY A 27 12.18 0.23 -6.68
CA GLY A 27 12.44 1.08 -7.84
C GLY A 27 11.35 1.05 -8.92
N ALA A 28 10.20 0.44 -8.64
CA ALA A 28 9.02 0.48 -9.51
C ALA A 28 8.42 1.90 -9.57
N LEU A 29 8.50 2.64 -8.46
CA LEU A 29 8.16 4.06 -8.40
C LEU A 29 9.45 4.89 -8.37
N LYS A 30 9.63 5.75 -9.37
CA LYS A 30 10.78 6.66 -9.42
C LYS A 30 10.60 7.82 -8.43
N PRO A 31 11.66 8.26 -7.74
CA PRO A 31 11.60 9.48 -6.94
C PRO A 31 11.23 10.67 -7.85
N GLY A 32 10.23 11.47 -7.44
CA GLY A 32 9.65 12.53 -8.25
C GLY A 32 8.50 12.11 -9.17
N ALA A 33 8.12 10.83 -9.17
CA ALA A 33 6.90 10.38 -9.86
C ALA A 33 5.66 11.00 -9.22
N ARG A 34 4.76 11.52 -10.05
CA ARG A 34 3.50 12.07 -9.58
C ARG A 34 2.60 10.94 -9.07
N LEU A 35 2.31 10.96 -7.78
CA LEU A 35 1.33 10.07 -7.16
C LEU A 35 -0.07 10.53 -7.58
N ILE A 36 -0.80 9.68 -8.30
CA ILE A 36 -2.19 9.94 -8.69
C ILE A 36 -3.08 9.02 -7.87
N THR A 37 -3.87 9.61 -6.96
CA THR A 37 -4.79 8.89 -6.06
C THR A 37 -5.81 8.02 -6.82
N LYS A 38 -6.26 8.46 -8.01
CA LYS A 38 -7.13 7.67 -8.88
C LYS A 38 -6.48 6.35 -9.33
N ASN A 39 -5.20 6.39 -9.72
CA ASN A 39 -4.48 5.20 -10.16
C ASN A 39 -4.21 4.25 -8.97
N ILE A 40 -3.84 4.81 -7.82
CA ILE A 40 -3.60 4.06 -6.58
C ILE A 40 -4.89 3.34 -6.13
N ALA A 41 -6.04 4.01 -6.21
CA ALA A 41 -7.34 3.43 -5.87
C ALA A 41 -7.82 2.40 -6.91
N GLN A 42 -7.32 2.45 -8.15
CA GLN A 42 -7.65 1.47 -9.19
C GLN A 42 -6.79 0.20 -9.11
N GLU A 43 -5.56 0.30 -8.57
CA GLU A 43 -4.68 -0.85 -8.33
C GLU A 43 -4.95 -1.57 -7.00
N LEU A 44 -5.87 -1.05 -6.19
CA LEU A 44 -6.33 -1.61 -4.92
C LEU A 44 -7.55 -2.49 -5.14
#